data_AF-A0A1F6LPU2-F1
#
_entry.id   AF-A0A1F6LPU2-F1
#
_cell.length_a   1.000
_cell.length_b   1.000
_cell.length_c   1.000
_cell.angle_alpha   90.00
_cell.angle_beta   90.00
_cell.angle_gamma   90.00
#
_symmetry.space_group_name_H-M   'P 1'
#
loop_
_entity.id
_entity.type
_entity.pdbx_description
1 polymer ?
#
loop_
_entity_poly.entity_id
_entity_poly.type
_entity_poly.pdbx_seq_one_letter_code
_entity_poly.pdbx_strand_id
1 'polypeptide(L)'
;MRGCQNPWTGGVGGAAVLAMAAVLAVNPPAFLAGGHRFYLLLIPMCAAMLWIEFSSRPLRLCRWAELPGYHRSWKKILVSAAWRYGVLAAVATVFYAIYERFPYYVSDYFDPFRSFVRILYLGFLLIGYPYIVATLRWRGSVKEELSDTALILMAAGRAAWRTRGARPGGEGPRRRVWAAVGGILVEAFFLPLMTVFLSMQYAQLSIHLGRLAGGAPGGFAYWETVYRILFHSLYLMDVALAIAGYALPSRWLDNKIRSVEPTFVGWLSAISCYPPFNEMIFRYMVFEQNPEYQIIHSEPVLLALMALDLFFMGLYVWATMAFGFRFSNLTHRGVIARGPYAYLRHPAYAGKNLSWWVETIPYLGNPVYLVSLIGWNIIYVLRATTEEDHLERDPEYRAYAEQVRYRFIPGLY
;
A
#
# COMPACT_ATOMS: atom_id res chain seq x y z
N MET A 1 17.52 -11.09 -10.59
CA MET A 1 16.70 -12.32 -10.75
C MET A 1 15.25 -11.90 -10.86
N ARG A 2 14.46 -12.37 -11.86
CA ARG A 2 13.05 -11.97 -12.01
C ARG A 2 12.27 -12.30 -10.73
N GLY A 3 11.57 -11.32 -10.16
CA GLY A 3 10.88 -11.46 -8.88
C GLY A 3 9.95 -12.67 -8.84
N CYS A 4 9.97 -13.43 -7.73
CA CYS A 4 9.22 -14.68 -7.55
C CYS A 4 7.69 -14.52 -7.46
N GLN A 5 7.16 -13.31 -7.60
CA GLN A 5 5.73 -13.03 -7.52
C GLN A 5 5.08 -13.19 -8.90
N ASN A 6 3.94 -13.89 -8.95
CA ASN A 6 3.20 -14.08 -10.17
C ASN A 6 2.66 -12.73 -10.70
N PRO A 7 2.78 -12.45 -12.02
CA PRO A 7 2.34 -11.19 -12.60
C PRO A 7 0.84 -10.92 -12.44
N TRP A 8 0.01 -11.96 -12.29
CA TRP A 8 -1.45 -11.84 -12.19
C TRP A 8 -1.97 -11.65 -10.77
N THR A 9 -1.10 -11.74 -9.76
CA THR A 9 -1.51 -11.72 -8.35
C THR A 9 -2.32 -10.48 -8.00
N GLY A 10 -1.85 -9.29 -8.35
CA GLY A 10 -2.61 -8.06 -8.09
C GLY A 10 -3.90 -7.97 -8.92
N GLY A 11 -3.88 -8.41 -10.19
CA GLY A 11 -5.06 -8.38 -11.06
C GLY A 11 -6.20 -9.27 -10.56
N VAL A 12 -5.88 -10.48 -10.13
CA VAL A 12 -6.89 -11.40 -9.57
C VAL A 12 -7.35 -10.96 -8.18
N GLY A 13 -6.45 -10.40 -7.36
CA GLY A 13 -6.86 -9.74 -6.12
C GLY A 13 -7.88 -8.62 -6.38
N GLY A 14 -7.57 -7.72 -7.32
CA GLY A 14 -8.45 -6.65 -7.74
C GLY A 14 -9.81 -7.15 -8.24
N ALA A 15 -9.84 -8.18 -9.07
CA ALA A 15 -11.11 -8.76 -9.54
C ALA A 15 -11.93 -9.36 -8.38
N ALA A 16 -11.29 -10.09 -7.46
CA ALA A 16 -11.96 -10.71 -6.32
C ALA A 16 -12.54 -9.69 -5.33
N VAL A 17 -11.84 -8.58 -5.08
CA VAL A 17 -12.36 -7.53 -4.19
C VAL A 17 -13.58 -6.83 -4.80
N LEU A 18 -13.55 -6.57 -6.12
CA LEU A 18 -14.70 -5.98 -6.82
C LEU A 18 -15.91 -6.90 -6.87
N ALA A 19 -15.69 -8.19 -7.15
CA ALA A 19 -16.76 -9.18 -7.17
C ALA A 19 -17.47 -9.24 -5.80
N MET A 20 -16.69 -9.29 -4.72
CA MET A 20 -17.26 -9.25 -3.37
C MET A 20 -17.97 -7.92 -3.09
N ALA A 21 -17.37 -6.78 -3.45
CA ALA A 21 -17.97 -5.47 -3.22
C ALA A 21 -19.34 -5.33 -3.91
N ALA A 22 -19.45 -5.79 -5.16
CA ALA A 22 -20.71 -5.79 -5.90
C ALA A 22 -21.79 -6.67 -5.23
N VAL A 23 -21.42 -7.86 -4.76
CA VAL A 23 -22.34 -8.75 -4.03
C VAL A 23 -22.85 -8.08 -2.75
N LEU A 24 -21.93 -7.50 -1.97
CA LEU A 24 -22.28 -6.86 -0.70
C LEU A 24 -23.09 -5.57 -0.87
N ALA A 25 -22.88 -4.84 -1.96
CA ALA A 25 -23.59 -3.60 -2.24
C ALA A 25 -25.05 -3.83 -2.69
N VAL A 26 -25.32 -4.89 -3.46
CA VAL A 26 -26.68 -5.18 -3.98
C VAL A 26 -27.53 -5.92 -2.95
N ASN A 27 -26.95 -6.88 -2.23
CA ASN A 27 -27.65 -7.67 -1.22
C ASN A 27 -26.86 -7.66 0.08
N PRO A 28 -26.87 -6.55 0.86
CA PRO A 28 -26.24 -6.55 2.17
C PRO A 28 -26.99 -7.56 3.04
N PRO A 29 -26.39 -8.71 3.40
CA PRO A 29 -27.02 -9.60 4.35
C PRO A 29 -27.20 -8.85 5.67
N ALA A 30 -28.25 -9.15 6.43
CA ALA A 30 -28.63 -8.41 7.64
C ALA A 30 -27.47 -8.26 8.67
N PHE A 31 -26.50 -9.19 8.66
CA PHE A 31 -25.31 -9.10 9.50
C PHE A 31 -24.28 -8.04 9.05
N LEU A 32 -24.37 -7.48 7.85
CA LEU A 32 -23.49 -6.41 7.32
C LEU A 32 -24.03 -5.00 7.53
N ALA A 33 -25.25 -4.84 8.05
CA ALA A 33 -25.90 -3.54 8.24
C ALA A 33 -25.15 -2.57 9.18
N GLY A 34 -24.06 -3.01 9.82
CA GLY A 34 -23.31 -2.24 10.82
C GLY A 34 -22.08 -1.47 10.31
N GLY A 35 -21.91 -1.17 9.02
CA GLY A 35 -20.89 -0.24 8.48
C GLY A 35 -19.41 -0.62 8.62
N HIS A 36 -19.05 -1.47 9.58
CA HIS A 36 -17.66 -1.74 9.96
C HIS A 36 -17.08 -3.00 9.32
N ARG A 37 -17.82 -3.72 8.46
CA ARG A 37 -17.43 -5.06 7.95
C ARG A 37 -16.82 -5.06 6.54
N PHE A 38 -16.37 -3.90 6.05
CA PHE A 38 -15.65 -3.76 4.76
C PHE A 38 -14.39 -4.66 4.68
N TYR A 39 -13.80 -5.05 5.81
CA TYR A 39 -12.68 -6.00 5.84
C TYR A 39 -13.02 -7.38 5.27
N LEU A 40 -14.30 -7.76 5.15
CA LEU A 40 -14.71 -9.01 4.48
C LEU A 40 -14.37 -9.00 2.98
N LEU A 41 -14.24 -7.81 2.37
CA LEU A 41 -13.75 -7.65 1.00
C LEU A 41 -12.32 -8.18 0.84
N LEU A 42 -11.52 -8.10 1.92
CA LEU A 42 -10.11 -8.50 1.89
C LEU A 42 -9.92 -10.02 1.93
N ILE A 43 -10.88 -10.78 2.47
CA ILE A 43 -10.78 -12.24 2.60
C ILE A 43 -10.70 -12.95 1.24
N PRO A 44 -11.70 -12.81 0.32
CA PRO A 44 -11.65 -13.46 -0.98
C PRO A 44 -10.49 -12.94 -1.83
N MET A 45 -10.16 -11.64 -1.71
CA MET A 45 -9.01 -11.05 -2.37
C MET A 45 -7.71 -11.73 -1.95
N CYS A 46 -7.39 -11.75 -0.65
CA CYS A 46 -6.19 -12.39 -0.13
C CYS A 46 -6.17 -13.89 -0.47
N ALA A 47 -7.30 -14.58 -0.35
CA ALA A 47 -7.38 -15.99 -0.71
C ALA A 47 -7.02 -16.25 -2.18
N ALA A 48 -7.56 -15.45 -3.11
CA ALA A 48 -7.29 -15.57 -4.53
C ALA A 48 -5.83 -15.23 -4.89
N MET A 49 -5.29 -14.16 -4.27
CA MET A 49 -3.89 -13.77 -4.43
C MET A 49 -2.94 -14.87 -3.92
N LEU A 50 -3.20 -15.42 -2.73
CA LEU A 50 -2.41 -16.52 -2.17
C LEU A 50 -2.51 -17.78 -3.04
N TRP A 51 -3.71 -18.12 -3.51
CA TRP A 51 -3.93 -19.26 -4.40
C TRP A 51 -3.05 -19.18 -5.65
N ILE A 52 -3.02 -18.03 -6.32
CA ILE A 52 -2.18 -17.83 -7.52
C ILE A 52 -0.69 -17.93 -7.19
N GLU A 53 -0.24 -17.30 -6.10
CA GLU A 53 1.16 -17.38 -5.69
C GLU A 53 1.61 -18.81 -5.39
N PHE A 54 0.77 -19.61 -4.72
CA PHE A 54 1.15 -20.98 -4.36
C PHE A 54 0.94 -21.99 -5.48
N SER A 55 -0.05 -21.80 -6.35
CA SER A 55 -0.30 -22.70 -7.50
C SER A 55 0.70 -22.51 -8.64
N SER A 56 1.24 -21.31 -8.82
CA SER A 56 2.16 -20.99 -9.93
C SER A 56 3.64 -21.21 -9.61
N ARG A 57 4.00 -21.45 -8.35
CA ARG A 57 5.40 -21.70 -7.95
C ARG A 57 5.70 -23.18 -8.04
N PRO A 58 6.66 -23.63 -8.87
CA PRO A 58 7.17 -24.98 -8.75
C PRO A 58 7.76 -25.15 -7.35
N LEU A 59 7.25 -26.11 -6.57
CA LEU A 59 7.78 -26.49 -5.25
C LEU A 59 9.31 -26.70 -5.24
N ARG A 60 9.92 -26.89 -6.42
CA ARG A 60 11.36 -27.15 -6.63
C ARG A 60 12.24 -25.91 -6.84
N LEU A 61 11.70 -24.73 -7.20
CA LEU A 61 12.52 -23.53 -7.51
C LEU A 61 12.81 -22.62 -6.30
N CYS A 62 12.05 -22.77 -5.22
CA CYS A 62 12.47 -22.27 -3.93
C CYS A 62 13.47 -23.26 -3.37
N ARG A 63 14.77 -23.14 -3.72
CA ARG A 63 15.83 -23.87 -3.00
C ARG A 63 15.54 -23.71 -1.51
N TRP A 64 15.25 -24.82 -0.84
CA TRP A 64 15.27 -24.93 0.60
C TRP A 64 16.63 -24.38 1.00
N ALA A 65 16.66 -23.14 1.49
CA ALA A 65 17.91 -22.51 1.84
C ALA A 65 18.62 -23.44 2.83
N GLU A 66 19.95 -23.51 2.75
CA GLU A 66 20.73 -24.28 3.71
C GLU A 66 20.29 -23.86 5.11
N LEU A 67 19.52 -24.74 5.76
CA LEU A 67 18.96 -24.46 7.06
C LEU A 67 20.15 -24.16 7.97
N PRO A 68 20.17 -22.98 8.61
CA PRO A 68 21.27 -22.64 9.50
C PRO A 68 21.45 -23.76 10.53
N GLY A 69 22.68 -24.12 10.87
CA GLY A 69 22.95 -25.28 11.75
C GLY A 69 22.19 -25.23 13.09
N TYR A 70 21.85 -24.04 13.56
CA TYR A 70 21.05 -23.82 14.77
C TYR A 70 19.54 -24.05 14.60
N HIS A 71 19.02 -24.21 13.38
CA HIS A 71 17.63 -24.61 13.09
C HIS A 71 17.47 -26.10 12.75
N ARG A 72 18.49 -26.93 13.03
CA ARG A 72 18.39 -28.40 12.84
C ARG A 72 17.59 -29.11 13.94
N SER A 73 17.41 -28.49 15.11
CA SER A 73 16.70 -29.05 16.25
C SER A 73 15.40 -28.30 16.54
N TRP A 74 14.30 -29.02 16.74
CA TRP A 74 13.00 -28.45 17.12
C TRP A 74 13.09 -27.60 18.39
N LYS A 75 13.86 -28.03 19.40
CA LYS A 75 14.06 -27.24 20.63
C LYS A 75 14.61 -25.84 20.33
N LYS A 76 15.61 -25.75 19.46
CA LYS A 76 16.21 -24.46 19.06
C LYS A 76 15.24 -23.59 18.26
N ILE A 77 14.46 -24.20 17.35
CA ILE A 77 13.41 -23.50 16.59
C ILE A 77 12.35 -22.92 17.54
N LEU A 78 11.80 -23.74 18.44
CA LEU A 78 10.72 -23.32 19.35
C LEU A 78 11.16 -22.18 20.28
N VAL A 79 12.40 -22.25 20.80
CA VAL A 79 12.98 -21.18 21.64
C VAL A 79 13.23 -19.91 20.83
N SER A 80 13.83 -20.02 19.64
CA SER A 80 14.06 -18.87 18.74
C SER A 80 12.73 -18.21 18.35
N ALA A 81 11.71 -19.01 18.03
CA ALA A 81 10.38 -18.54 17.70
C ALA A 81 9.71 -17.82 18.88
N ALA A 82 9.85 -18.34 20.11
CA ALA A 82 9.27 -17.73 21.30
C ALA A 82 9.84 -16.32 21.56
N TRP A 83 11.17 -16.17 21.46
CA TRP A 83 11.80 -14.85 21.60
C TRP A 83 11.39 -13.88 20.50
N ARG A 84 11.37 -14.33 19.24
CA ARG A 84 10.93 -13.47 18.12
C ARG A 84 9.47 -13.05 18.27
N TYR A 85 8.60 -14.01 18.59
CA TYR A 85 7.19 -13.76 18.84
C TYR A 85 6.98 -12.78 19.98
N GLY A 86 7.64 -12.97 21.12
CA GLY A 86 7.52 -12.06 22.27
C GLY A 86 7.89 -10.61 21.95
N VAL A 87 8.96 -10.40 21.18
CA VAL A 87 9.39 -9.06 20.74
C VAL A 87 8.37 -8.42 19.80
N LEU A 88 7.92 -9.17 18.79
CA LEU A 88 6.91 -8.66 17.85
C LEU A 88 5.56 -8.44 18.51
N ALA A 89 5.16 -9.29 19.46
CA ALA A 89 3.95 -9.12 20.26
C ALA A 89 4.04 -7.87 21.13
N ALA A 90 5.18 -7.60 21.76
CA ALA A 90 5.39 -6.36 22.52
C ALA A 90 5.23 -5.13 21.61
N VAL A 91 5.88 -5.13 20.44
CA VAL A 91 5.73 -4.03 19.45
C VAL A 91 4.27 -3.89 19.01
N ALA A 92 3.62 -4.99 18.62
CA ALA A 92 2.21 -4.98 18.19
C ALA A 92 1.28 -4.47 19.30
N THR A 93 1.53 -4.84 20.55
CA THR A 93 0.77 -4.39 21.72
C THR A 93 0.91 -2.88 21.93
N VAL A 94 2.12 -2.34 21.78
CA VAL A 94 2.36 -0.88 21.88
C VAL A 94 1.57 -0.12 20.81
N PHE A 95 1.66 -0.55 19.55
CA PHE A 95 0.90 0.10 18.48
C PHE A 95 -0.61 -0.08 18.64
N TYR A 96 -1.08 -1.27 19.03
CA TYR A 96 -2.48 -1.50 19.36
C TYR A 96 -2.97 -0.54 20.46
N ALA A 97 -2.20 -0.35 21.53
CA ALA A 97 -2.52 0.61 22.59
C ALA A 97 -2.54 2.06 22.09
N ILE A 98 -1.62 2.45 21.21
CA ILE A 98 -1.62 3.77 20.56
C ILE A 98 -2.92 3.96 19.77
N TYR A 99 -3.32 2.99 18.93
CA TYR A 99 -4.52 3.11 18.12
C TYR A 99 -5.82 3.14 18.93
N GLU A 100 -5.86 2.45 20.07
CA GLU A 100 -7.04 2.41 20.93
C GLU A 100 -7.16 3.62 21.87
N ARG A 101 -6.06 4.33 22.17
CA ARG A 101 -6.03 5.34 23.24
C ARG A 101 -5.55 6.73 22.83
N PHE A 102 -4.73 6.83 21.80
CA PHE A 102 -4.17 8.13 21.41
C PHE A 102 -5.26 9.00 20.76
N PRO A 103 -5.45 10.26 21.19
CA PRO A 103 -6.61 11.08 20.79
C PRO A 103 -6.83 11.21 19.28
N TYR A 104 -5.76 11.24 18.49
CA TYR A 104 -5.86 11.29 17.03
C TYR A 104 -6.58 10.08 16.43
N TYR A 105 -6.30 8.87 16.93
CA TYR A 105 -6.92 7.62 16.47
C TYR A 105 -8.26 7.32 17.13
N VAL A 106 -8.53 7.94 18.30
CA VAL A 106 -9.84 7.88 18.97
C VAL A 106 -10.75 8.95 18.36
N SER A 107 -10.97 8.86 17.05
CA SER A 107 -11.86 9.73 16.29
C SER A 107 -12.71 8.88 15.33
N ASP A 108 -13.90 9.37 14.98
CA ASP A 108 -14.83 8.68 14.09
C ASP A 108 -14.19 8.33 12.73
N TYR A 109 -13.26 9.17 12.27
CA TYR A 109 -12.49 8.93 11.05
C TYR A 109 -11.72 7.60 11.08
N PHE A 110 -11.16 7.21 12.22
CA PHE A 110 -10.37 5.98 12.37
C PHE A 110 -11.17 4.78 12.90
N ASP A 111 -12.48 4.90 13.13
CA ASP A 111 -13.33 3.79 13.56
C ASP A 111 -13.25 2.53 12.67
N PRO A 112 -13.24 2.66 11.33
CA PRO A 112 -13.04 1.50 10.45
C PRO A 112 -11.72 0.79 10.74
N PHE A 113 -10.65 1.56 10.97
CA PHE A 113 -9.34 0.99 11.27
C PHE A 113 -9.26 0.36 12.66
N ARG A 114 -9.81 1.00 13.69
CA ARG A 114 -9.81 0.45 15.06
C ARG A 114 -10.53 -0.91 15.11
N SER A 115 -11.63 -1.06 14.38
CA SER A 115 -12.31 -2.34 14.23
C SER A 115 -11.44 -3.40 13.55
N PHE A 116 -10.74 -3.02 12.48
CA PHE A 116 -9.88 -3.93 11.73
C PHE A 116 -8.60 -4.31 12.49
N VAL A 117 -7.95 -3.37 13.17
CA VAL A 117 -6.68 -3.61 13.88
C VAL A 117 -6.88 -4.54 15.08
N ARG A 118 -8.05 -4.54 15.73
CA ARG A 118 -8.42 -5.53 16.74
C ARG A 118 -8.38 -6.95 16.19
N ILE A 119 -8.94 -7.16 14.99
CA ILE A 119 -8.94 -8.47 14.32
C ILE A 119 -7.50 -8.87 13.96
N LEU A 120 -6.72 -7.95 13.37
CA LEU A 120 -5.32 -8.22 13.03
C LEU A 120 -4.48 -8.54 14.28
N TYR A 121 -4.67 -7.81 15.37
CA TYR A 121 -3.95 -8.01 16.63
C TYR A 121 -4.30 -9.37 17.25
N LEU A 122 -5.59 -9.71 17.38
CA LEU A 122 -6.02 -11.01 17.87
C LEU A 122 -5.54 -12.14 16.96
N GLY A 123 -5.64 -11.96 15.63
CA GLY A 123 -5.11 -12.89 14.64
C GLY A 123 -3.61 -13.11 14.85
N PHE A 124 -2.83 -12.05 14.98
CA PHE A 124 -1.39 -12.12 15.26
C PHE A 124 -1.09 -12.87 16.57
N LEU A 125 -1.86 -12.63 17.64
CA LEU A 125 -1.67 -13.34 18.91
C LEU A 125 -1.95 -14.84 18.80
N LEU A 126 -2.91 -15.23 17.97
CA LEU A 126 -3.30 -16.63 17.78
C LEU A 126 -2.36 -17.38 16.82
N ILE A 127 -2.08 -16.79 15.65
CA ILE A 127 -1.39 -17.49 14.55
C ILE A 127 0.08 -17.07 14.40
N GLY A 128 0.52 -15.99 15.05
CA GLY A 128 1.86 -15.44 14.90
C GLY A 128 2.96 -16.40 15.35
N TYR A 129 2.79 -17.06 16.51
CA TYR A 129 3.76 -18.05 16.98
C TYR A 129 3.84 -19.29 16.06
N PRO A 130 2.73 -19.98 15.73
CA PRO A 130 2.74 -21.06 14.74
C PRO A 130 3.37 -20.67 13.40
N TYR A 131 3.06 -19.47 12.90
CA TYR A 131 3.64 -18.93 11.67
C TYR A 131 5.17 -18.78 11.76
N ILE A 132 5.71 -18.23 12.85
CA ILE A 132 7.16 -18.07 13.03
C ILE A 132 7.83 -19.44 13.10
N VAL A 133 7.28 -20.39 13.85
CA VAL A 133 7.80 -21.77 13.94
C VAL A 133 7.87 -22.41 12.55
N ALA A 134 6.78 -22.34 11.79
CA ALA A 134 6.71 -22.86 10.43
C ALA A 134 7.76 -22.19 9.51
N THR A 135 7.85 -20.86 9.59
CA THR A 135 8.77 -20.08 8.78
C THR A 135 10.23 -20.40 9.07
N LEU A 136 10.63 -20.55 10.33
CA LEU A 136 11.99 -20.93 10.68
C LEU A 136 12.33 -22.37 10.24
N ARG A 137 11.34 -23.28 10.28
CA ARG A 137 11.53 -24.69 9.90
C ARG A 137 11.69 -24.91 8.41
N TRP A 138 10.89 -24.22 7.60
CA TRP A 138 10.74 -24.49 6.17
C TRP A 138 11.25 -23.37 5.26
N ARG A 139 11.39 -22.14 5.79
CA ARG A 139 11.85 -20.94 5.06
C ARG A 139 12.98 -20.21 5.80
N GLY A 140 13.72 -20.91 6.66
CA GLY A 140 14.87 -20.39 7.37
C GLY A 140 16.09 -20.25 6.45
N SER A 141 16.77 -19.10 6.48
CA SER A 141 18.07 -18.91 5.80
C SER A 141 18.90 -17.86 6.54
N VAL A 142 20.23 -17.93 6.40
CA VAL A 142 21.13 -16.95 7.02
C VAL A 142 20.81 -15.52 6.56
N LYS A 143 20.56 -15.33 5.25
CA LYS A 143 20.20 -14.02 4.66
C LYS A 143 18.90 -13.47 5.26
N GLU A 144 17.90 -14.33 5.41
CA GLU A 144 16.59 -13.97 5.96
C GLU A 144 16.67 -13.61 7.45
N GLU A 145 17.63 -14.18 8.19
CA GLU A 145 17.84 -13.87 9.61
C GLU A 145 18.56 -12.56 9.85
N LEU A 146 19.49 -12.18 8.98
CA LEU A 146 20.14 -10.86 9.05
C LEU A 146 19.17 -9.69 8.80
N SER A 147 18.00 -9.98 8.20
CA SER A 147 16.92 -9.03 7.93
C SER A 147 15.69 -9.27 8.83
N ASP A 148 15.80 -10.10 9.86
CA ASP A 148 14.69 -10.39 10.75
C ASP A 148 14.49 -9.26 11.76
N THR A 149 13.31 -8.62 11.70
CA THR A 149 12.96 -7.47 12.54
C THR A 149 13.13 -7.77 14.03
N ALA A 150 12.64 -8.91 14.51
CA ALA A 150 12.74 -9.24 15.93
C ALA A 150 14.18 -9.46 16.39
N LEU A 151 14.99 -10.16 15.59
CA LEU A 151 16.42 -10.33 15.89
C LEU A 151 17.16 -8.99 15.91
N ILE A 152 16.88 -8.12 14.95
CA ILE A 152 17.50 -6.78 14.86
C ILE A 152 17.14 -5.95 16.10
N LEU A 153 15.87 -5.92 16.50
CA LEU A 153 15.41 -5.19 17.69
C LEU A 153 16.05 -5.74 18.97
N MET A 154 16.13 -7.06 19.14
CA MET A 154 16.81 -7.67 20.29
C MET A 154 18.32 -7.37 20.31
N ALA A 155 18.97 -7.39 19.15
CA ALA A 155 20.40 -7.05 19.05
C ALA A 155 20.64 -5.58 19.40
N ALA A 156 19.80 -4.67 18.89
CA ALA A 156 19.86 -3.25 19.19
C ALA A 156 19.61 -2.97 20.68
N GLY A 157 18.60 -3.58 21.29
CA GLY A 157 18.30 -3.44 22.72
C GLY A 157 19.44 -3.95 23.61
N ARG A 158 20.02 -5.11 23.29
CA ARG A 158 21.19 -5.64 24.02
C ARG A 158 22.41 -4.74 23.89
N ALA A 159 22.65 -4.18 22.70
CA ALA A 159 23.74 -3.25 22.48
C ALA A 159 23.56 -1.98 23.33
N ALA A 160 22.38 -1.36 23.27
CA ALA A 160 22.07 -0.16 24.05
C ALA A 160 22.21 -0.38 25.57
N TRP A 161 21.77 -1.54 26.08
CA TRP A 161 21.91 -1.91 27.49
C TRP A 161 23.38 -2.06 27.90
N ARG A 162 24.17 -2.82 27.13
CA ARG A 162 25.57 -3.13 27.47
C ARG A 162 26.48 -1.91 27.39
N THR A 163 26.20 -0.98 26.48
CA THR A 163 27.06 0.18 26.26
C THR A 163 26.65 1.42 27.04
N ARG A 164 25.65 1.34 27.96
CA ARG A 164 25.05 2.50 28.64
C ARG A 164 24.77 3.67 27.66
N GLY A 165 24.33 3.36 26.44
CA GLY A 165 24.07 4.36 25.41
C GLY A 165 25.22 4.69 24.45
N ALA A 166 26.37 3.98 24.46
CA ALA A 166 27.36 4.16 23.41
C ALA A 166 26.79 3.73 22.05
N ARG A 167 27.03 4.57 21.04
CA ARG A 167 26.44 4.46 19.70
C ARG A 167 26.68 3.07 19.08
N PRO A 168 25.67 2.46 18.43
CA PRO A 168 25.87 1.22 17.69
C PRO A 168 26.99 1.40 16.66
N GLY A 169 27.96 0.47 16.68
CA GLY A 169 29.10 0.47 15.76
C GLY A 169 28.70 0.26 14.29
N GLY A 170 29.54 0.74 13.38
CA GLY A 170 29.48 0.55 11.92
C GLY A 170 28.21 1.06 11.21
N GLU A 171 28.32 1.39 9.92
CA GLU A 171 27.16 1.81 9.10
C GLU A 171 26.17 0.66 8.85
N GLY A 172 26.66 -0.57 8.72
CA GLY A 172 25.86 -1.76 8.43
C GLY A 172 24.77 -2.06 9.48
N PRO A 173 25.10 -2.18 10.79
CA PRO A 173 24.11 -2.38 11.84
C PRO A 173 23.08 -1.25 11.92
N ARG A 174 23.52 0.01 11.78
CA ARG A 174 22.61 1.17 11.79
C ARG A 174 21.58 1.10 10.68
N ARG A 175 22.01 0.76 9.46
CA ARG A 175 21.11 0.60 8.31
C ARG A 175 20.06 -0.50 8.54
N ARG A 176 20.44 -1.61 9.17
CA ARG A 176 19.52 -2.71 9.50
C ARG A 176 18.52 -2.32 10.57
N VAL A 177 18.97 -1.63 11.63
CA VAL A 177 18.10 -1.09 12.67
C VAL A 177 17.10 -0.09 12.08
N TRP A 178 17.57 0.80 11.19
CA TRP A 178 16.68 1.72 10.48
C TRP A 178 15.68 0.99 9.58
N ALA A 179 16.11 -0.03 8.83
CA ALA A 179 15.19 -0.81 8.00
C ALA A 179 14.08 -1.49 8.84
N ALA A 180 14.42 -1.99 10.03
CA ALA A 180 13.46 -2.62 10.94
C ALA A 180 12.50 -1.60 11.58
N VAL A 181 13.03 -0.54 12.21
CA VAL A 181 12.22 0.48 12.90
C VAL A 181 11.44 1.31 11.90
N GLY A 182 12.09 1.81 10.85
CA GLY A 182 11.47 2.56 9.76
C GLY A 182 10.39 1.74 9.06
N GLY A 183 10.59 0.43 8.89
CA GLY A 183 9.59 -0.45 8.30
C GLY A 183 8.33 -0.55 9.15
N ILE A 184 8.50 -0.70 10.47
CA ILE A 184 7.39 -0.66 11.43
C ILE A 184 6.68 0.69 11.37
N LEU A 185 7.41 1.82 11.32
CA LEU A 185 6.81 3.15 11.25
C LEU A 185 6.03 3.38 9.95
N VAL A 186 6.54 2.93 8.80
CA VAL A 186 5.83 2.98 7.52
C VAL A 186 4.52 2.19 7.61
N GLU A 187 4.58 0.93 8.04
CA GLU A 187 3.38 0.08 8.14
C GLU A 187 2.38 0.64 9.16
N ALA A 188 2.86 1.16 10.29
CA ALA A 188 2.05 1.79 11.31
C ALA A 188 1.38 3.10 10.84
N PHE A 189 2.02 3.86 9.96
CA PHE A 189 1.46 5.10 9.43
C PHE A 189 0.43 4.84 8.31
N PHE A 190 0.77 3.98 7.34
CA PHE A 190 -0.07 3.80 6.15
C PHE A 190 -1.22 2.81 6.34
N LEU A 191 -1.05 1.75 7.13
CA LEU A 191 -2.12 0.76 7.31
C LEU A 191 -3.43 1.37 7.87
N PRO A 192 -3.40 2.28 8.87
CA PRO A 192 -4.60 2.99 9.30
C PRO A 192 -5.29 3.73 8.17
N LEU A 193 -4.53 4.52 7.42
CA LEU A 193 -5.05 5.36 6.34
C LEU A 193 -5.65 4.53 5.21
N MET A 194 -4.95 3.49 4.75
CA MET A 194 -5.48 2.62 3.70
C MET A 194 -6.77 1.94 4.15
N THR A 195 -6.88 1.55 5.42
CA THR A 195 -8.09 0.94 5.96
C THR A 195 -9.28 1.91 5.95
N VAL A 196 -9.06 3.16 6.35
CA VAL A 196 -10.11 4.20 6.30
C VAL A 196 -10.49 4.51 4.86
N PHE A 197 -9.52 4.67 3.97
CA PHE A 197 -9.78 4.91 2.55
C PHE A 197 -10.59 3.77 1.94
N LEU A 198 -10.28 2.50 2.24
CA LEU A 198 -11.05 1.36 1.74
C LEU A 198 -12.53 1.46 2.16
N SER A 199 -12.78 1.79 3.43
CA SER A 199 -14.14 1.97 3.96
C SER A 199 -14.87 3.12 3.25
N MET A 200 -14.20 4.25 3.02
CA MET A 200 -14.80 5.40 2.32
C MET A 200 -15.12 5.08 0.86
N GLN A 201 -14.21 4.43 0.14
CA GLN A 201 -14.41 4.04 -1.26
C GLN A 201 -15.54 3.01 -1.40
N TYR A 202 -15.62 2.05 -0.47
CA TYR A 202 -16.71 1.07 -0.44
C TYR A 202 -18.07 1.73 -0.17
N ALA A 203 -18.13 2.70 0.75
CA ALA A 203 -19.34 3.45 1.04
C ALA A 203 -19.83 4.23 -0.18
N GLN A 204 -18.94 4.98 -0.85
CA GLN A 204 -19.28 5.73 -2.06
C GLN A 204 -19.73 4.80 -3.20
N LEU A 205 -19.01 3.70 -3.42
CA LEU A 205 -19.41 2.69 -4.41
C LEU A 205 -20.82 2.14 -4.14
N SER A 206 -21.12 1.83 -2.88
CA SER A 206 -22.43 1.30 -2.46
C SER A 206 -23.55 2.32 -2.69
N ILE A 207 -23.31 3.61 -2.42
CA ILE A 207 -24.26 4.70 -2.69
C ILE A 207 -24.57 4.78 -4.19
N HIS A 208 -23.55 4.77 -5.05
CA HIS A 208 -23.76 4.90 -6.50
C HIS A 208 -24.39 3.66 -7.14
N LEU A 209 -24.04 2.45 -6.67
CA LEU A 209 -24.72 1.22 -7.08
C LEU A 209 -26.20 1.24 -6.65
N GLY A 210 -26.50 1.70 -5.45
CA GLY A 210 -27.86 1.88 -4.97
C GLY A 210 -28.68 2.87 -5.82
N ARG A 211 -28.07 3.98 -6.25
CA ARG A 211 -28.70 4.93 -7.18
C ARG A 211 -29.03 4.30 -8.53
N LEU A 212 -28.14 3.46 -9.07
CA LEU A 212 -28.38 2.75 -10.32
C LEU A 212 -29.52 1.73 -10.18
N ALA A 213 -29.53 0.97 -9.08
CA ALA A 213 -30.54 -0.05 -8.79
C ALA A 213 -31.93 0.55 -8.48
N GLY A 214 -31.98 1.73 -7.85
CA GLY A 214 -33.20 2.42 -7.46
C GLY A 214 -33.93 3.18 -8.58
N GLY A 215 -33.51 3.02 -9.84
CA GLY A 215 -34.02 3.78 -10.98
C GLY A 215 -33.02 4.85 -11.41
N ALA A 216 -32.04 4.43 -12.20
CA ALA A 216 -30.96 5.30 -12.68
C ALA A 216 -31.50 6.57 -13.36
N PRO A 217 -30.91 7.76 -13.11
CA PRO A 217 -31.28 8.95 -13.84
C PRO A 217 -30.97 8.78 -15.33
N GLY A 218 -31.73 9.45 -16.21
CA GLY A 218 -31.45 9.48 -17.66
C GLY A 218 -30.39 10.52 -18.05
N GLY A 219 -29.95 10.50 -19.31
CA GLY A 219 -29.07 11.53 -19.88
C GLY A 219 -27.68 11.58 -19.23
N PHE A 220 -27.13 12.78 -19.04
CA PHE A 220 -25.80 12.99 -18.48
C PHE A 220 -25.61 12.39 -17.08
N ALA A 221 -26.62 12.53 -16.20
CA ALA A 221 -26.55 12.02 -14.83
C ALA A 221 -26.43 10.49 -14.74
N TYR A 222 -26.92 9.76 -15.75
CA TYR A 222 -26.68 8.32 -15.89
C TYR A 222 -25.18 8.04 -15.98
N TRP A 223 -24.53 8.70 -16.94
CA TRP A 223 -23.12 8.49 -17.25
C TRP A 223 -22.20 9.00 -16.14
N GLU A 224 -22.56 10.08 -15.47
CA GLU A 224 -21.87 10.52 -14.26
C GLU A 224 -21.93 9.45 -13.15
N THR A 225 -23.09 8.81 -12.97
CA THR A 225 -23.24 7.72 -11.99
C THR A 225 -22.36 6.52 -12.38
N VAL A 226 -22.34 6.13 -13.65
CA VAL A 226 -21.47 5.06 -14.16
C VAL A 226 -19.99 5.40 -13.96
N TYR A 227 -19.58 6.63 -14.29
CA TYR A 227 -18.23 7.13 -14.04
C TYR A 227 -17.84 6.98 -12.57
N ARG A 228 -18.68 7.44 -11.64
CA ARG A 228 -18.42 7.34 -10.19
C ARG A 228 -18.30 5.90 -9.71
N ILE A 229 -19.14 4.98 -10.22
CA ILE A 229 -19.05 3.54 -9.92
C ILE A 229 -17.68 2.99 -10.36
N LEU A 230 -17.27 3.27 -11.59
CA LEU A 230 -15.99 2.79 -12.13
C LEU A 230 -14.79 3.39 -11.38
N PHE A 231 -14.84 4.69 -11.11
CA PHE A 231 -13.80 5.41 -10.38
C PHE A 231 -13.62 4.87 -8.95
N HIS A 232 -14.71 4.74 -8.18
CA HIS A 232 -14.63 4.20 -6.82
C HIS A 232 -14.26 2.71 -6.82
N SER A 233 -14.62 1.95 -7.85
CA SER A 233 -14.17 0.56 -8.01
C SER A 233 -12.65 0.49 -8.20
N LEU A 234 -12.09 1.33 -9.08
CA LEU A 234 -10.64 1.42 -9.31
C LEU A 234 -9.89 1.78 -8.01
N TYR A 235 -10.33 2.82 -7.30
CA TYR A 235 -9.73 3.19 -6.01
C TYR A 235 -9.88 2.11 -4.93
N LEU A 236 -11.02 1.41 -4.90
CA LEU A 236 -11.23 0.30 -3.96
C LEU A 236 -10.20 -0.81 -4.20
N MET A 237 -9.92 -1.16 -5.46
CA MET A 237 -8.87 -2.13 -5.82
C MET A 237 -7.48 -1.68 -5.35
N ASP A 238 -7.12 -0.44 -5.65
CA ASP A 238 -5.82 0.14 -5.28
C ASP A 238 -5.57 0.03 -3.78
N VAL A 239 -6.53 0.54 -3.00
CA VAL A 239 -6.39 0.61 -1.54
C VAL A 239 -6.47 -0.79 -0.90
N ALA A 240 -7.28 -1.70 -1.42
CA ALA A 240 -7.33 -3.07 -0.93
C ALA A 240 -5.99 -3.80 -1.12
N LEU A 241 -5.38 -3.66 -2.30
CA LEU A 241 -4.05 -4.19 -2.59
C LEU A 241 -2.98 -3.55 -1.70
N ALA A 242 -3.08 -2.24 -1.45
CA ALA A 242 -2.20 -1.56 -0.52
C ALA A 242 -2.30 -2.11 0.91
N ILE A 243 -3.51 -2.37 1.42
CA ILE A 243 -3.70 -3.02 2.73
C ILE A 243 -3.02 -4.39 2.76
N ALA A 244 -3.17 -5.21 1.71
CA ALA A 244 -2.51 -6.51 1.64
C ALA A 244 -0.97 -6.39 1.66
N GLY A 245 -0.42 -5.37 1.01
CA GLY A 245 1.01 -5.06 1.03
C GLY A 245 1.53 -4.71 2.43
N TYR A 246 0.80 -3.89 3.19
CA TYR A 246 1.19 -3.48 4.55
C TYR A 246 0.88 -4.51 5.63
N ALA A 247 -0.23 -5.24 5.52
CA ALA A 247 -0.70 -6.16 6.56
C ALA A 247 -0.06 -7.56 6.49
N LEU A 248 0.45 -7.97 5.32
CA LEU A 248 0.96 -9.34 5.09
C LEU A 248 2.44 -9.41 4.65
N PRO A 249 3.39 -8.72 5.31
CA PRO A 249 4.80 -8.96 5.05
C PRO A 249 5.20 -10.38 5.49
N SER A 250 5.61 -11.22 4.53
CA SER A 250 5.86 -12.65 4.75
C SER A 250 7.03 -13.19 3.93
N ARG A 251 7.85 -14.04 4.57
CA ARG A 251 8.94 -14.77 3.88
C ARG A 251 8.43 -15.76 2.83
N TRP A 252 7.18 -16.17 2.96
CA TRP A 252 6.53 -17.07 2.02
C TRP A 252 6.17 -16.34 0.72
N LEU A 253 5.90 -15.03 0.81
CA LEU A 253 5.51 -14.19 -0.32
C LEU A 253 6.68 -13.47 -0.98
N ASP A 254 7.85 -13.41 -0.32
CA ASP A 254 9.02 -12.64 -0.79
C ASP A 254 8.67 -11.17 -1.04
N ASN A 255 7.98 -10.57 -0.06
CA ASN A 255 7.50 -9.18 -0.06
C ASN A 255 7.99 -8.38 1.17
N LYS A 256 9.04 -8.85 1.85
CA LYS A 256 9.60 -8.14 3.00
C LYS A 256 10.30 -6.85 2.58
N ILE A 257 10.26 -5.87 3.48
CA ILE A 257 11.05 -4.64 3.40
C ILE A 257 12.55 -5.00 3.42
N ARG A 258 13.28 -4.58 2.39
CA ARG A 258 14.75 -4.71 2.30
C ARG A 258 15.45 -3.45 2.84
N SER A 259 14.89 -2.28 2.53
CA SER A 259 15.32 -0.99 3.07
C SER A 259 14.18 0.01 3.08
N VAL A 260 14.33 1.06 3.89
CA VAL A 260 13.40 2.19 4.02
C VAL A 260 14.12 3.46 3.60
N GLU A 261 13.37 4.41 3.03
CA GLU A 261 13.83 5.75 2.67
C GLU A 261 14.62 6.37 3.83
N PRO A 262 15.92 6.71 3.65
CA PRO A 262 16.75 7.21 4.73
C PRO A 262 16.70 8.73 4.93
N THR A 263 16.17 9.50 3.96
CA THR A 263 16.24 10.97 3.97
C THR A 263 14.97 11.59 4.54
N PHE A 264 15.13 12.69 5.27
CA PHE A 264 13.99 13.48 5.75
C PHE A 264 13.13 14.01 4.59
N VAL A 265 13.76 14.44 3.50
CA VAL A 265 13.05 14.99 2.32
C VAL A 265 12.18 13.92 1.66
N GLY A 266 12.66 12.69 1.53
CA GLY A 266 11.87 11.58 0.98
C GLY A 266 10.66 11.23 1.86
N TRP A 267 10.83 11.24 3.18
CA TRP A 267 9.69 11.09 4.09
C TRP A 267 8.70 12.24 3.97
N LEU A 268 9.19 13.49 3.99
CA LEU A 268 8.35 14.69 3.94
C LEU A 268 7.54 14.73 2.63
N SER A 269 8.16 14.47 1.48
CA SER A 269 7.47 14.46 0.18
C SER A 269 6.37 13.39 0.13
N ALA A 270 6.61 12.21 0.70
CA ALA A 270 5.62 11.14 0.73
C ALA A 270 4.48 11.42 1.71
N ILE A 271 4.77 11.76 2.97
CA ILE A 271 3.73 11.96 4.00
C ILE A 271 2.87 13.20 3.72
N SER A 272 3.41 14.20 3.03
CA SER A 272 2.65 15.38 2.57
C SER A 272 1.45 15.02 1.69
N CYS A 273 1.46 13.84 1.04
CA CYS A 273 0.34 13.35 0.24
C CYS A 273 -0.76 12.66 1.06
N TYR A 274 -0.68 12.61 2.39
CA TYR A 274 -1.60 11.86 3.25
C TYR A 274 -2.06 12.67 4.48
N PRO A 275 -3.26 12.37 5.02
CA PRO A 275 -3.74 13.02 6.25
C PRO A 275 -2.81 12.77 7.45
N PRO A 276 -2.65 13.74 8.35
CA PRO A 276 -3.30 15.07 8.34
C PRO A 276 -2.51 16.14 7.53
N PHE A 277 -1.36 15.77 6.96
CA PHE A 277 -0.46 16.72 6.30
C PHE A 277 -1.04 17.26 5.00
N ASN A 278 -1.65 16.40 4.18
CA ASN A 278 -2.30 16.85 2.94
C ASN A 278 -3.44 17.82 3.22
N GLU A 279 -4.24 17.60 4.28
CA GLU A 279 -5.33 18.50 4.67
C GLU A 279 -4.81 19.89 5.03
N MET A 280 -3.66 19.97 5.74
CA MET A 280 -3.01 21.25 5.99
C MET A 280 -2.53 21.92 4.71
N ILE A 281 -1.96 21.17 3.77
CA ILE A 281 -1.47 21.71 2.48
C ILE A 281 -2.65 22.14 1.61
N PHE A 282 -3.73 21.37 1.57
CA PHE A 282 -4.94 21.67 0.82
C PHE A 282 -5.59 22.99 1.25
N ARG A 283 -5.38 23.47 2.49
CA ARG A 283 -5.84 24.82 2.89
C ARG A 283 -5.20 25.95 2.08
N TYR A 284 -4.03 25.72 1.49
CA TYR A 284 -3.29 26.70 0.69
C TYR A 284 -3.20 26.32 -0.79
N MET A 285 -3.14 25.02 -1.09
CA MET A 285 -3.10 24.48 -2.46
C MET A 285 -4.42 23.77 -2.79
N VAL A 286 -5.50 24.56 -2.90
CA VAL A 286 -6.86 24.07 -3.16
C VAL A 286 -7.04 23.77 -4.65
N PHE A 287 -7.62 22.62 -4.96
CA PHE A 287 -8.31 22.37 -6.22
C PHE A 287 -9.51 21.47 -5.94
N GLU A 288 -10.66 21.78 -6.55
CA GLU A 288 -11.92 21.09 -6.29
C GLU A 288 -12.86 21.25 -7.49
N GLN A 289 -13.89 20.40 -7.56
CA GLN A 289 -14.91 20.43 -8.60
C GLN A 289 -16.05 21.40 -8.22
N ASN A 290 -15.72 22.68 -8.00
CA ASN A 290 -16.68 23.70 -7.59
C ASN A 290 -17.43 24.28 -8.81
N PRO A 291 -18.77 24.10 -8.91
CA PRO A 291 -19.55 24.58 -10.04
C PRO A 291 -19.45 26.09 -10.32
N GLU A 292 -19.15 26.92 -9.30
CA GLU A 292 -18.99 28.37 -9.46
C GLU A 292 -17.82 28.74 -10.37
N TYR A 293 -16.78 27.90 -10.42
CA TYR A 293 -15.60 28.09 -11.26
C TYR A 293 -15.61 27.24 -12.52
N GLN A 294 -16.74 26.61 -12.85
CA GLN A 294 -16.87 25.78 -14.04
C GLN A 294 -16.84 26.64 -15.31
N ILE A 295 -15.92 26.34 -16.21
CA ILE A 295 -15.72 27.00 -17.50
C ILE A 295 -16.10 26.12 -18.69
N ILE A 296 -16.17 24.79 -18.51
CA ILE A 296 -16.62 23.84 -19.54
C ILE A 296 -18.00 23.32 -19.15
N HIS A 297 -19.02 23.60 -19.97
CA HIS A 297 -20.40 23.17 -19.74
C HIS A 297 -20.92 22.15 -20.77
N SER A 298 -20.15 21.87 -21.83
CA SER A 298 -20.55 20.95 -22.88
C SER A 298 -20.57 19.51 -22.37
N GLU A 299 -21.75 18.90 -22.28
CA GLU A 299 -21.91 17.52 -21.78
C GLU A 299 -21.03 16.51 -22.54
N PRO A 300 -20.95 16.50 -23.89
CA PRO A 300 -20.05 15.58 -24.59
C PRO A 300 -18.58 15.76 -24.21
N VAL A 301 -18.15 17.00 -23.95
CA VAL A 301 -16.76 17.28 -23.53
C VAL A 301 -16.53 16.79 -22.10
N LEU A 302 -17.48 17.02 -21.19
CA LEU A 302 -17.40 16.53 -19.82
C LEU A 302 -17.34 15.00 -19.77
N LEU A 303 -18.15 14.31 -20.59
CA LEU A 303 -18.10 12.85 -20.70
C LEU A 303 -16.77 12.36 -21.28
N ALA A 304 -16.20 13.05 -22.27
CA ALA A 304 -14.88 12.73 -22.80
C ALA A 304 -13.78 12.89 -21.75
N LEU A 305 -13.85 13.94 -20.91
CA LEU A 305 -12.93 14.14 -19.80
C LEU A 305 -13.10 13.07 -18.72
N MET A 306 -14.33 12.69 -18.36
CA MET A 306 -14.59 11.56 -17.44
C MET A 306 -14.00 10.24 -17.96
N ALA A 307 -14.15 9.95 -19.25
CA ALA A 307 -13.57 8.75 -19.85
C ALA A 307 -12.03 8.79 -19.85
N LEU A 308 -11.44 9.96 -20.12
CA LEU A 308 -9.99 10.16 -20.07
C LEU A 308 -9.44 10.05 -18.64
N ASP A 309 -10.18 10.57 -17.65
CA ASP A 309 -9.84 10.41 -16.24
C ASP A 309 -9.84 8.93 -15.83
N LEU A 310 -10.86 8.17 -16.20
CA LEU A 310 -10.90 6.71 -15.96
C LEU A 310 -9.72 5.98 -16.62
N PHE A 311 -9.25 6.43 -17.78
CA PHE A 311 -8.06 5.87 -18.40
C PHE A 311 -6.81 6.09 -17.54
N PHE A 312 -6.59 7.33 -17.06
CA PHE A 312 -5.46 7.64 -16.19
C PHE A 312 -5.56 6.98 -14.82
N MET A 313 -6.77 6.86 -14.28
CA MET A 313 -7.04 6.10 -13.06
C MET A 313 -6.78 4.61 -13.27
N GLY A 314 -7.15 4.06 -14.44
CA GLY A 314 -6.81 2.71 -14.83
C GLY A 314 -5.30 2.47 -14.87
N LEU A 315 -4.51 3.42 -15.41
CA LEU A 315 -3.04 3.36 -15.37
C LEU A 315 -2.50 3.39 -13.93
N TYR A 316 -3.06 4.25 -13.08
CA TYR A 316 -2.71 4.34 -11.66
C TYR A 316 -2.92 3.00 -10.94
N VAL A 317 -4.10 2.40 -11.08
CA VAL A 317 -4.42 1.10 -10.44
C VAL A 317 -3.62 -0.05 -11.06
N TRP A 318 -3.36 0.00 -12.38
CA TRP A 318 -2.53 -1.01 -13.05
C TRP A 318 -1.11 -1.06 -12.48
N ALA A 319 -0.56 0.09 -12.08
CA ALA A 319 0.73 0.15 -11.40
C ALA A 319 0.67 -0.57 -10.05
N THR A 320 -0.37 -0.35 -9.24
CA THR A 320 -0.56 -1.06 -7.96
C THR A 320 -0.80 -2.57 -8.15
N MET A 321 -1.57 -2.96 -9.17
CA MET A 321 -1.77 -4.38 -9.52
C MET A 321 -0.44 -5.06 -9.89
N ALA A 322 0.48 -4.37 -10.56
CA ALA A 322 1.79 -4.92 -10.89
C ALA A 322 2.62 -5.25 -9.63
N PHE A 323 2.44 -4.49 -8.55
CA PHE A 323 3.05 -4.73 -7.24
C PHE A 323 2.41 -5.88 -6.45
N GLY A 324 1.08 -6.01 -6.44
CA GLY A 324 0.39 -6.96 -5.57
C GLY A 324 0.85 -6.85 -4.11
N PHE A 325 1.21 -7.97 -3.47
CA PHE A 325 1.74 -8.01 -2.08
C PHE A 325 3.02 -7.19 -1.82
N ARG A 326 3.70 -6.69 -2.85
CA ARG A 326 4.94 -5.89 -2.70
C ARG A 326 4.68 -4.40 -2.63
N PHE A 327 3.44 -3.95 -2.78
CA PHE A 327 3.11 -2.54 -2.70
C PHE A 327 3.48 -1.99 -1.31
N SER A 328 4.18 -0.86 -1.30
CA SER A 328 4.48 -0.09 -0.08
C SER A 328 5.09 1.25 -0.47
N ASN A 329 4.69 2.32 0.21
CA ASN A 329 5.36 3.61 0.17
C ASN A 329 6.69 3.55 0.94
N LEU A 330 7.65 4.42 0.61
CA LEU A 330 8.90 4.66 1.35
C LEU A 330 9.81 3.43 1.57
N THR A 331 9.54 2.31 0.91
CA THR A 331 10.30 1.08 1.13
C THR A 331 10.69 0.41 -0.17
N HIS A 332 11.82 -0.27 -0.13
CA HIS A 332 12.27 -1.12 -1.20
C HIS A 332 11.95 -2.59 -0.87
N ARG A 333 11.03 -3.20 -1.62
CA ARG A 333 10.60 -4.62 -1.50
C ARG A 333 11.00 -5.48 -2.70
N GLY A 334 11.92 -4.96 -3.53
CA GLY A 334 12.34 -5.55 -4.81
C GLY A 334 11.82 -4.77 -6.01
N VAL A 335 12.60 -4.77 -7.09
CA VAL A 335 12.30 -4.04 -8.32
C VAL A 335 11.26 -4.77 -9.16
N ILE A 336 10.33 -4.00 -9.75
CA ILE A 336 9.30 -4.49 -10.67
C ILE A 336 9.51 -3.81 -12.02
N ALA A 337 9.69 -4.61 -13.07
CA ALA A 337 9.98 -4.16 -14.43
C ALA A 337 8.96 -4.73 -15.45
N ARG A 338 7.69 -4.88 -15.04
CA ARG A 338 6.61 -5.49 -15.83
C ARG A 338 5.32 -4.69 -15.71
N GLY A 339 4.35 -4.97 -16.58
CA GLY A 339 3.12 -4.19 -16.62
C GLY A 339 3.43 -2.76 -17.04
N PRO A 340 2.86 -1.73 -16.38
CA PRO A 340 3.14 -0.34 -16.76
C PRO A 340 4.59 0.06 -16.48
N TYR A 341 5.26 -0.64 -15.55
CA TYR A 341 6.68 -0.44 -15.23
C TYR A 341 7.63 -0.85 -16.36
N ALA A 342 7.15 -1.54 -17.40
CA ALA A 342 7.95 -1.82 -18.59
C ALA A 342 8.11 -0.58 -19.50
N TYR A 343 7.25 0.43 -19.32
CA TYR A 343 7.20 1.62 -20.18
C TYR A 343 7.62 2.90 -19.43
N LEU A 344 7.25 3.00 -18.15
CA LEU A 344 7.49 4.17 -17.29
C LEU A 344 8.06 3.72 -15.95
N ARG A 345 8.95 4.51 -15.34
CA ARG A 345 9.42 4.23 -13.97
C ARG A 345 8.40 4.59 -12.89
N HIS A 346 7.57 5.61 -13.13
CA HIS A 346 6.56 6.10 -12.17
C HIS A 346 5.14 6.19 -12.75
N PRO A 347 4.57 5.08 -13.29
CA PRO A 347 3.26 5.09 -13.92
C PRO A 347 2.12 5.46 -12.97
N ALA A 348 2.22 5.07 -11.69
CA ALA A 348 1.24 5.47 -10.67
C ALA A 348 1.21 6.99 -10.49
N TYR A 349 2.38 7.63 -10.36
CA TYR A 349 2.46 9.07 -10.18
C TYR A 349 1.99 9.81 -11.43
N ALA A 350 2.35 9.34 -12.63
CA ALA A 350 1.85 9.90 -13.88
C ALA A 350 0.32 9.80 -14.00
N GLY A 351 -0.24 8.60 -13.83
CA GLY A 351 -1.69 8.38 -13.92
C GLY A 351 -2.47 9.22 -12.90
N LYS A 352 -2.03 9.26 -11.65
CA LYS A 352 -2.72 10.04 -10.61
C LYS A 352 -2.69 11.54 -10.87
N ASN A 353 -1.54 12.09 -11.26
CA ASN A 353 -1.44 13.53 -11.52
C ASN A 353 -2.23 13.93 -12.78
N LEU A 354 -2.18 13.12 -13.84
CA LEU A 354 -2.96 13.39 -15.06
C LEU A 354 -4.47 13.28 -14.82
N SER A 355 -4.90 12.33 -13.99
CA SER A 355 -6.28 12.24 -13.50
C SER A 355 -6.72 13.55 -12.80
N TRP A 356 -5.93 14.06 -11.85
CA TRP A 356 -6.24 15.35 -11.19
C TRP A 356 -6.33 16.53 -12.16
N TRP A 357 -5.46 16.59 -13.17
CA TRP A 357 -5.56 17.61 -14.22
C TRP A 357 -6.88 17.49 -14.97
N VAL A 358 -7.24 16.28 -15.42
CA VAL A 358 -8.47 16.04 -16.19
C VAL A 358 -9.72 16.35 -15.37
N GLU A 359 -9.76 15.96 -14.10
CA GLU A 359 -10.87 16.27 -13.18
C GLU A 359 -11.04 17.77 -12.95
N THR A 360 -9.94 18.53 -12.94
CA THR A 360 -9.94 19.95 -12.57
C THR A 360 -10.10 20.88 -13.78
N ILE A 361 -9.71 20.46 -14.99
CA ILE A 361 -9.81 21.26 -16.23
C ILE A 361 -11.18 21.95 -16.41
N PRO A 362 -12.33 21.28 -16.18
CA PRO A 362 -13.63 21.94 -16.30
C PRO A 362 -13.84 23.10 -15.35
N TYR A 363 -13.07 23.20 -14.26
CA TYR A 363 -13.28 24.11 -13.12
C TYR A 363 -12.18 25.17 -12.97
N LEU A 364 -11.36 25.39 -14.01
CA LEU A 364 -10.24 26.35 -13.98
C LEU A 364 -10.65 27.83 -14.03
N GLY A 365 -11.91 28.17 -13.74
CA GLY A 365 -12.35 29.56 -13.54
C GLY A 365 -11.66 30.22 -12.36
N ASN A 366 -11.17 29.44 -11.39
CA ASN A 366 -10.30 29.91 -10.32
C ASN A 366 -8.81 29.69 -10.67
N PRO A 367 -8.01 30.75 -10.88
CA PRO A 367 -6.59 30.61 -11.22
C PRO A 367 -5.77 29.95 -10.10
N VAL A 368 -6.26 29.94 -8.86
CA VAL A 368 -5.62 29.24 -7.73
C VAL A 368 -5.56 27.74 -7.97
N TYR A 369 -6.54 27.15 -8.66
CA TYR A 369 -6.55 25.70 -8.93
C TYR A 369 -5.39 25.30 -9.84
N LEU A 370 -5.09 26.12 -10.85
CA LEU A 370 -3.95 25.88 -11.75
C LEU A 370 -2.62 25.88 -10.99
N VAL A 371 -2.39 26.91 -10.15
CA VAL A 371 -1.16 27.02 -9.35
C VAL A 371 -1.06 25.87 -8.35
N SER A 372 -2.19 25.49 -7.74
CA SER A 372 -2.25 24.39 -6.78
C SER A 372 -1.91 23.05 -7.43
N LEU A 373 -2.45 22.76 -8.61
CA LEU A 373 -2.11 21.55 -9.37
C LEU A 373 -0.62 21.49 -9.68
N ILE A 374 -0.01 22.60 -10.12
CA ILE A 374 1.44 22.66 -10.34
C ILE A 374 2.20 22.36 -9.05
N GLY A 375 1.79 22.95 -7.92
CA GLY A 375 2.38 22.68 -6.60
C GLY A 375 2.33 21.21 -6.20
N TRP A 376 1.18 20.55 -6.38
CA TRP A 376 1.03 19.12 -6.13
C TRP A 376 1.91 18.26 -7.04
N ASN A 377 2.01 18.61 -8.33
CA ASN A 377 2.88 17.91 -9.27
C ASN A 377 4.36 18.04 -8.88
N ILE A 378 4.80 19.20 -8.37
CA ILE A 378 6.15 19.40 -7.84
C ILE A 378 6.42 18.44 -6.65
N ILE A 379 5.45 18.28 -5.73
CA ILE A 379 5.59 17.32 -4.62
C ILE A 379 5.76 15.90 -5.15
N TYR A 380 5.01 15.50 -6.18
CA TYR A 380 5.15 14.17 -6.79
C TYR A 380 6.48 13.98 -7.53
N VAL A 381 7.00 15.01 -8.19
CA VAL A 381 8.35 14.97 -8.79
C VAL A 381 9.43 14.83 -7.73
N LEU A 382 9.33 15.57 -6.63
CA LEU A 382 10.25 15.45 -5.49
C LEU A 382 10.20 14.04 -4.91
N ARG A 383 9.00 13.52 -4.68
CA ARG A 383 8.77 12.17 -4.17
C ARG A 383 9.40 11.10 -5.07
N ALA A 384 9.15 11.16 -6.37
CA ALA A 384 9.74 10.24 -7.33
C ALA A 384 11.27 10.31 -7.32
N THR A 385 11.83 11.53 -7.34
CA THR A 385 13.28 11.74 -7.34
C THR A 385 13.92 11.15 -6.09
N THR A 386 13.38 11.43 -4.90
CA THR A 386 13.89 10.85 -3.65
C THR A 386 13.78 9.33 -3.61
N GLU A 387 12.69 8.78 -4.18
CA GLU A 387 12.51 7.34 -4.30
C GLU A 387 13.55 6.71 -5.24
N GLU A 388 13.85 7.32 -6.38
CA GLU A 388 14.92 6.83 -7.26
C GLU A 388 16.28 6.88 -6.57
N ASP A 389 16.63 7.98 -5.88
CA ASP A 389 17.89 8.12 -5.14
C ASP A 389 18.07 7.03 -4.06
N HIS A 390 16.95 6.61 -3.44
CA HIS A 390 16.93 5.48 -2.51
C HIS A 390 17.15 4.15 -3.21
N LEU A 391 16.46 3.92 -4.33
CA LEU A 391 16.48 2.67 -5.08
C LEU A 391 17.77 2.46 -5.87
N GLU A 392 18.44 3.53 -6.34
CA GLU A 392 19.71 3.50 -7.09
C GLU A 392 20.85 2.81 -6.34
N ARG A 393 20.73 2.65 -5.02
CA ARG A 393 21.67 1.87 -4.22
C ARG A 393 21.62 0.37 -4.53
N ASP A 394 20.52 -0.11 -5.11
CA ASP A 394 20.37 -1.49 -5.57
C ASP A 394 20.84 -1.66 -7.03
N PRO A 395 21.81 -2.55 -7.31
CA PRO A 395 22.22 -2.85 -8.68
C PRO A 395 21.09 -3.30 -9.60
N GLU A 396 20.06 -4.00 -9.09
CA GLU A 396 18.90 -4.42 -9.89
C GLU A 396 18.09 -3.20 -10.37
N TYR A 397 18.01 -2.14 -9.57
CA TYR A 397 17.30 -0.93 -9.95
C TYR A 397 18.08 -0.11 -10.99
N ARG A 398 19.41 -0.01 -10.86
CA ARG A 398 20.24 0.68 -11.86
C ARG A 398 20.11 0.03 -13.24
N ALA A 399 20.18 -1.30 -13.30
CA ALA A 399 19.97 -2.04 -14.54
C ALA A 399 18.56 -1.83 -15.13
N TYR A 400 17.54 -1.68 -14.28
CA TYR A 400 16.19 -1.34 -14.70
C TYR A 400 16.09 0.09 -15.25
N ALA A 401 16.68 1.07 -14.57
CA ALA A 401 16.67 2.47 -14.99
C ALA A 401 17.40 2.71 -16.33
N GLU A 402 18.41 1.89 -16.64
CA GLU A 402 19.06 1.89 -17.96
C GLU A 402 18.13 1.40 -19.08
N GLN A 403 17.22 0.47 -18.78
CA GLN A 403 16.26 -0.09 -19.73
C GLN A 403 15.05 0.81 -19.92
N VAL A 404 14.49 1.33 -18.83
CA VAL A 404 13.28 2.16 -18.83
C VAL A 404 13.66 3.61 -18.57
N ARG A 405 13.90 4.35 -19.65
CA ARG A 405 14.45 5.71 -19.60
C ARG A 405 13.47 6.74 -19.01
N TYR A 406 12.18 6.62 -19.35
CA TYR A 406 11.18 7.64 -19.01
C TYR A 406 10.67 7.50 -17.58
N ARG A 407 10.62 8.62 -16.85
CA ARG A 407 10.07 8.68 -15.49
C ARG A 407 8.55 8.71 -15.51
N PHE A 408 7.96 9.68 -16.22
CA PHE A 408 6.52 9.96 -16.16
C PHE A 408 5.85 9.98 -17.53
N ILE A 409 6.49 10.59 -18.54
CA ILE A 409 5.88 10.79 -19.87
C ILE A 409 6.85 10.32 -20.95
N PRO A 410 6.45 9.32 -21.78
CA PRO A 410 7.32 8.83 -22.84
C PRO A 410 7.71 9.96 -23.80
N GLY A 411 9.00 10.09 -24.09
CA GLY A 411 9.54 11.07 -25.03
C GLY A 411 9.78 12.47 -24.46
N LEU A 412 9.35 12.77 -23.23
CA LEU A 412 9.63 14.04 -22.56
C LEU A 412 10.57 13.87 -21.37
N TYR A 413 10.20 13.01 -20.42
CA TYR A 413 10.87 12.89 -19.13
C TYR A 413 10.66 11.54 -18.45
#